data_AF-A0A0F9AY77-F1
#
_entry.id   AF-A0A0F9AY77-F1
#
_cell.length_a   1.000
_cell.length_b   1.000
_cell.length_c   1.000
_cell.angle_alpha   90.00
_cell.angle_beta   90.00
_cell.angle_gamma   90.00
#
_symmetry.space_group_name_H-M   'P 1'
#
loop_
_entity.id
_entity.type
_entity.pdbx_description
1 polymer ?
#
loop_
_entity_poly.entity_id
_entity_poly.type
_entity_poly.pdbx_seq_one_letter_code
_entity_poly.pdbx_strand_id
1 'polypeptide(L)'
;MRLSPQKERDDIISVTTALSPYSDFSMIQPYILELAGARGTRVHRAIAAYALGFPALGLWDEDHGYFVSFASWLDNYVSEVLLVEKRLISPLGFTGQIDLVCILTDARLVVVDSKTPAIEAPTWKSQISAYCELAKVELMKKLSLMERPMLEGMALMLNKEGKAAKGIVYQYQADDFAAFLSALNSYRYFIL
;
A
#
# COMPACT_ATOMS: atom_id res chain seq x y z
N MET A 1 27.04 -22.04 1.48
CA MET A 1 27.16 -20.91 0.53
C MET A 1 26.03 -19.94 0.84
N ARG A 2 26.28 -18.84 1.57
CA ARG A 2 25.24 -17.85 1.85
C ARG A 2 24.98 -17.06 0.57
N LEU A 3 23.73 -17.03 0.11
CA LEU A 3 23.31 -16.19 -1.02
C LEU A 3 23.49 -14.72 -0.61
N SER A 4 23.73 -13.84 -1.58
CA SER A 4 23.86 -12.41 -1.28
C SER A 4 22.51 -11.85 -0.79
N PRO A 5 22.50 -10.80 0.06
CA PRO A 5 21.26 -10.20 0.58
C PRO A 5 20.30 -9.69 -0.51
N GLN A 6 20.82 -9.46 -1.72
CA GLN A 6 20.03 -9.09 -2.89
C GLN A 6 19.28 -10.30 -3.48
N LYS A 7 19.91 -11.48 -3.51
CA LYS A 7 19.35 -12.70 -4.11
C LYS A 7 18.29 -13.36 -3.22
N GLU A 8 18.38 -13.19 -1.90
CA GLU A 8 17.30 -13.55 -0.96
C GLU A 8 16.06 -12.65 -1.11
N ARG A 9 16.17 -11.43 -1.68
CA ARG A 9 15.02 -10.54 -1.88
C ARG A 9 14.17 -10.92 -3.09
N ASP A 10 14.75 -11.56 -4.10
CA ASP A 10 14.07 -11.93 -5.33
C ASP A 10 13.18 -13.19 -5.16
N ASP A 11 13.39 -13.98 -4.10
CA ASP A 11 12.63 -15.19 -3.79
C ASP A 11 11.47 -14.96 -2.77
N ILE A 12 11.29 -13.74 -2.26
CA ILE A 12 10.25 -13.42 -1.27
C ILE A 12 8.99 -12.89 -1.98
N ILE A 13 7.89 -13.61 -1.81
CA ILE A 13 6.60 -13.28 -2.43
C ILE A 13 6.06 -11.96 -1.89
N SER A 14 5.71 -11.06 -2.82
CA SER A 14 5.09 -9.79 -2.46
C SER A 14 3.60 -9.96 -2.10
N VAL A 15 3.05 -9.06 -1.28
CA VAL A 15 1.62 -9.06 -0.93
C VAL A 15 0.73 -9.09 -2.18
N THR A 16 1.03 -8.24 -3.17
CA THR A 16 0.28 -8.17 -4.42
C THR A 16 0.47 -9.40 -5.28
N THR A 17 1.66 -10.01 -5.29
CA THR A 17 1.92 -11.29 -5.96
C THR A 17 1.07 -12.41 -5.35
N ALA A 18 1.04 -12.54 -4.02
CA ALA A 18 0.25 -13.57 -3.33
C ALA A 18 -1.26 -13.43 -3.61
N LEU A 19 -1.75 -12.21 -3.80
CA LEU A 19 -3.16 -11.91 -4.05
C LEU A 19 -3.55 -11.89 -5.54
N SER A 20 -2.58 -12.02 -6.46
CA SER A 20 -2.83 -11.91 -7.89
C SER A 20 -3.81 -12.97 -8.45
N PRO A 21 -3.87 -14.22 -7.95
CA PRO A 21 -4.84 -15.20 -8.44
C PRO A 21 -6.31 -14.80 -8.16
N TYR A 22 -6.53 -13.91 -7.20
CA TYR A 22 -7.85 -13.42 -6.79
C TYR A 22 -8.17 -12.05 -7.39
N SER A 23 -7.32 -11.57 -8.30
CA SER A 23 -7.53 -10.34 -9.06
C SER A 23 -7.86 -10.71 -10.50
N ASP A 24 -9.13 -10.61 -10.89
CA ASP A 24 -9.56 -10.95 -12.24
C ASP A 24 -9.53 -9.72 -13.17
N PHE A 25 -8.66 -9.80 -14.17
CA PHE A 25 -8.54 -8.81 -15.24
C PHE A 25 -8.75 -9.42 -16.63
N SER A 26 -9.27 -10.65 -16.71
CA SER A 26 -9.44 -11.41 -17.96
C SER A 26 -10.29 -10.69 -19.01
N MET A 27 -11.21 -9.82 -18.55
CA MET A 27 -12.09 -9.02 -19.40
C MET A 27 -11.50 -7.66 -19.81
N ILE A 28 -10.28 -7.33 -19.39
CA ILE A 28 -9.62 -6.06 -19.68
C ILE A 28 -8.49 -6.28 -20.70
N GLN A 29 -8.45 -5.45 -21.74
CA GLN A 29 -7.40 -5.54 -22.76
C GLN A 29 -6.00 -5.27 -22.13
N PRO A 30 -4.97 -6.05 -22.46
CA PRO A 30 -3.65 -5.96 -21.81
C PRO A 30 -3.03 -4.55 -21.82
N TYR A 31 -3.15 -3.81 -22.93
CA TYR A 31 -2.60 -2.46 -23.01
C TYR A 31 -3.33 -1.47 -22.07
N ILE A 32 -4.61 -1.68 -21.75
CA ILE A 32 -5.34 -0.87 -20.78
C ILE A 32 -4.80 -1.12 -19.37
N LEU A 33 -4.47 -2.37 -19.04
CA LEU A 33 -3.85 -2.73 -17.76
C LEU A 33 -2.45 -2.12 -17.64
N GLU A 34 -1.66 -2.17 -18.71
CA GLU A 34 -0.34 -1.55 -18.76
C GLU A 34 -0.43 -0.03 -18.53
N LEU A 35 -1.33 0.66 -19.23
CA LEU A 35 -1.57 2.09 -19.04
C LEU A 35 -2.04 2.41 -17.62
N ALA A 36 -2.92 1.58 -17.03
CA ALA A 36 -3.37 1.74 -15.65
C ALA A 36 -2.23 1.56 -14.64
N GLY A 37 -1.36 0.56 -14.84
CA GLY A 37 -0.18 0.32 -14.01
C GLY A 37 0.87 1.44 -14.13
N ALA A 38 1.10 1.93 -15.36
CA ALA A 38 1.99 3.07 -15.60
C ALA A 38 1.48 4.35 -14.92
N ARG A 39 0.17 4.62 -15.01
CA ARG A 39 -0.48 5.71 -14.25
C ARG A 39 -0.27 5.55 -12.76
N GLY A 40 -0.60 4.39 -12.19
CA GLY A 40 -0.41 4.13 -10.76
C GLY A 40 1.02 4.42 -10.32
N THR A 41 2.01 3.93 -11.07
CA THR A 41 3.42 4.17 -10.80
C THR A 41 3.79 5.66 -10.78
N ARG A 42 3.31 6.44 -11.76
CA ARG A 42 3.56 7.90 -11.81
C ARG A 42 2.93 8.63 -10.64
N VAL A 43 1.68 8.29 -10.31
CA VAL A 43 0.93 8.89 -9.20
C VAL A 43 1.61 8.59 -7.87
N HIS A 44 1.95 7.32 -7.60
CA HIS A 44 2.63 6.92 -6.35
C HIS A 44 3.97 7.64 -6.17
N ARG A 45 4.78 7.74 -7.23
CA ARG A 45 6.03 8.50 -7.18
C ARG A 45 5.81 9.97 -6.83
N ALA A 46 4.79 10.61 -7.42
CA ALA A 46 4.47 12.01 -7.17
C ALA A 46 4.01 12.25 -5.73
N ILE A 47 3.08 11.43 -5.22
CA ILE A 47 2.56 11.57 -3.86
C ILE A 47 3.62 11.23 -2.80
N ALA A 48 4.51 10.28 -3.09
CA ALA A 48 5.61 9.93 -2.21
C ALA A 48 6.64 11.07 -2.11
N ALA A 49 7.01 11.67 -3.24
CA ALA A 49 7.88 12.84 -3.24
C ALA A 49 7.28 13.97 -2.39
N TYR A 50 5.99 14.24 -2.58
CA TYR A 50 5.27 15.26 -1.84
C TYR A 50 5.18 14.99 -0.34
N ALA A 51 4.85 13.75 0.06
CA ALA A 51 4.82 13.34 1.46
C ALA A 51 6.19 13.43 2.16
N LEU A 52 7.28 13.40 1.38
CA LEU A 52 8.65 13.60 1.85
C LEU A 52 9.11 15.07 1.80
N GLY A 53 8.26 16.01 1.38
CA GLY A 53 8.58 17.43 1.24
C GLY A 53 9.37 17.79 -0.03
N PHE A 54 9.43 16.89 -1.02
CA PHE A 54 10.07 17.12 -2.31
C PHE A 54 9.05 17.50 -3.40
N PRO A 55 9.48 18.21 -4.46
CA PRO A 55 8.61 18.49 -5.59
C PRO A 55 8.18 17.20 -6.32
N ALA A 56 6.90 17.15 -6.72
CA ALA A 56 6.35 16.05 -7.52
C ALA A 56 6.77 16.20 -9.00
N LEU A 57 7.80 15.46 -9.43
CA LEU A 57 8.34 15.53 -10.79
C LEU A 57 7.84 14.38 -11.69
N GLY A 58 7.70 14.68 -12.98
CA GLY A 58 7.36 13.70 -14.03
C GLY A 58 5.97 13.10 -13.89
N LEU A 59 5.04 13.83 -13.28
CA LEU A 59 3.61 13.55 -13.35
C LEU A 59 3.08 14.06 -14.70
N TRP A 60 2.21 13.29 -15.34
CA TRP A 60 1.56 13.71 -16.57
C TRP A 60 0.32 14.56 -16.25
N ASP A 61 -0.05 15.45 -17.17
CA ASP A 61 -1.18 16.37 -16.96
C ASP A 61 -2.49 15.61 -16.69
N GLU A 62 -2.73 14.47 -17.35
CA GLU A 62 -3.92 13.65 -17.12
C GLU A 62 -3.99 12.98 -15.74
N ASP A 63 -2.85 12.85 -15.05
CA ASP A 63 -2.73 12.23 -13.73
C ASP A 63 -2.73 13.27 -12.60
N HIS A 64 -2.67 14.56 -12.95
CA HIS A 64 -2.52 15.68 -12.02
C HIS A 64 -3.64 15.74 -10.97
N GLY A 65 -4.87 15.41 -11.35
CA GLY A 65 -5.98 15.43 -10.39
C GLY A 65 -5.83 14.40 -9.27
N TYR A 66 -5.28 13.21 -9.53
CA TYR A 66 -5.01 12.24 -8.45
C TYR A 66 -4.00 12.78 -7.44
N PHE A 67 -2.96 13.46 -7.93
CA PHE A 67 -1.97 14.10 -7.07
C PHE A 67 -2.59 15.21 -6.22
N VAL A 68 -3.40 16.11 -6.82
CA VAL A 68 -4.10 17.17 -6.09
C VAL A 68 -5.04 16.58 -5.04
N SER A 69 -5.75 15.50 -5.38
CA SER A 69 -6.64 14.78 -4.47
C SER A 69 -5.88 14.25 -3.24
N PHE A 70 -4.70 13.65 -3.45
CA PHE A 70 -3.83 13.20 -2.36
C PHE A 70 -3.25 14.35 -1.54
N ALA A 71 -2.68 15.37 -2.20
CA ALA A 71 -2.03 16.49 -1.53
C ALA A 71 -3.01 17.23 -0.61
N SER A 72 -4.21 17.50 -1.12
CA SER A 72 -5.29 18.07 -0.30
C SER A 72 -5.65 17.18 0.89
N TRP A 73 -5.72 15.86 0.73
CA TRP A 73 -5.98 14.97 1.86
C TRP A 73 -4.84 14.98 2.88
N LEU A 74 -3.59 14.92 2.43
CA LEU A 74 -2.41 14.93 3.30
C LEU A 74 -2.38 16.21 4.14
N ASP A 75 -2.51 17.37 3.51
CA ASP A 75 -2.41 18.68 4.17
C ASP A 75 -3.50 18.93 5.21
N ASN A 76 -4.70 18.37 5.00
CA ASN A 76 -5.85 18.63 5.86
C ASN A 76 -6.04 17.58 6.96
N TYR A 77 -5.59 16.35 6.75
CA TYR A 77 -5.93 15.23 7.63
C TYR A 77 -4.72 14.52 8.24
N VAL A 78 -3.50 14.79 7.79
CA VAL A 78 -2.29 14.15 8.34
C VAL A 78 -1.52 15.14 9.20
N SER A 79 -1.24 14.73 10.44
CA SER A 79 -0.42 15.50 11.38
C SER A 79 1.07 15.15 11.27
N GLU A 80 1.39 13.86 11.08
CA GLU A 80 2.76 13.38 11.00
C GLU A 80 2.87 12.21 10.02
N VAL A 81 3.92 12.23 9.18
CA VAL A 81 4.28 11.15 8.26
C VAL A 81 5.41 10.31 8.88
N LEU A 82 5.18 9.01 9.04
CA LEU A 82 6.10 8.09 9.72
C LEU A 82 6.91 7.23 8.73
N LEU A 83 6.29 6.73 7.67
CA LEU A 83 6.90 5.94 6.60
C LEU A 83 6.31 6.36 5.25
N VAL A 84 7.12 6.38 4.20
CA VAL A 84 6.71 6.65 2.81
C VAL A 84 7.38 5.64 1.88
N GLU A 85 6.61 5.02 0.98
CA GLU A 85 7.07 4.08 -0.06
C GLU A 85 8.10 3.04 0.47
N LYS A 86 7.86 2.53 1.68
CA LYS A 86 8.83 1.69 2.38
C LYS A 86 8.56 0.22 2.07
N ARG A 87 9.54 -0.45 1.46
CA ARG A 87 9.53 -1.91 1.33
C ARG A 87 9.94 -2.58 2.64
N LEU A 88 9.07 -3.43 3.16
CA LEU A 88 9.26 -4.19 4.39
C LEU A 88 9.19 -5.69 4.11
N ILE A 89 9.85 -6.48 4.97
CA ILE A 89 9.90 -7.94 4.88
C ILE A 89 9.40 -8.52 6.19
N SER A 90 8.47 -9.45 6.10
CA SER A 90 7.93 -10.19 7.24
C SER A 90 8.77 -11.45 7.51
N PRO A 91 9.03 -11.81 8.78
CA PRO A 91 9.57 -13.12 9.14
C PRO A 91 8.72 -14.31 8.63
N LEU A 92 7.45 -14.07 8.28
CA LEU A 92 6.56 -15.08 7.68
C LEU A 92 6.86 -15.32 6.19
N GLY A 93 7.93 -14.72 5.64
CA GLY A 93 8.43 -14.96 4.30
C GLY A 93 7.67 -14.24 3.18
N PHE A 94 7.12 -13.05 3.46
CA PHE A 94 6.50 -12.19 2.45
C PHE A 94 7.00 -10.75 2.55
N THR A 95 6.85 -9.97 1.47
CA THR A 95 7.26 -8.56 1.41
C THR A 95 6.12 -7.67 0.91
N GLY A 96 6.15 -6.39 1.25
CA GLY A 96 5.20 -5.40 0.74
C GLY A 96 5.86 -4.03 0.65
N GLN A 97 5.39 -3.20 -0.26
CA GLN A 97 5.75 -1.79 -0.34
C GLN A 97 4.55 -1.00 0.17
N ILE A 98 4.75 -0.34 1.31
CA ILE A 98 3.71 0.45 1.96
C ILE A 98 3.81 1.87 1.45
N ASP A 99 2.72 2.42 0.91
CA ASP A 99 2.70 3.78 0.37
C ASP A 99 2.95 4.81 1.45
N LEU A 100 2.19 4.74 2.55
CA LEU A 100 2.25 5.71 3.63
C LEU A 100 1.87 5.09 4.98
N VAL A 101 2.59 5.48 6.03
CA VAL A 101 2.15 5.33 7.42
C VAL A 101 2.18 6.70 8.07
N CYS A 102 1.10 7.10 8.71
CA CYS A 102 0.94 8.43 9.25
C CYS A 102 0.06 8.48 10.50
N ILE A 103 0.15 9.59 11.23
CA ILE A 103 -0.76 9.95 12.31
C ILE A 103 -1.74 10.99 11.76
N LEU A 104 -3.03 10.70 11.82
CA LEU A 104 -4.08 11.63 11.41
C LEU A 104 -4.23 12.77 12.44
N THR A 105 -4.90 13.86 12.05
CA THR A 105 -5.16 15.02 12.94
C THR A 105 -6.03 14.66 14.15
N ASP A 106 -6.74 13.54 14.13
CA ASP A 106 -7.48 12.97 15.26
C ASP A 106 -6.68 11.93 16.07
N ALA A 107 -5.34 11.91 15.91
CA ALA A 107 -4.37 11.05 16.57
C ALA A 107 -4.42 9.55 16.21
N ARG A 108 -5.23 9.14 15.23
CA ARG A 108 -5.22 7.75 14.76
C ARG A 108 -3.97 7.45 13.94
N LEU A 109 -3.35 6.30 14.22
CA LEU A 109 -2.21 5.76 13.49
C LEU A 109 -2.69 4.84 12.37
N VAL A 110 -2.37 5.19 11.12
CA VAL A 110 -2.97 4.57 9.94
C VAL A 110 -1.92 4.14 8.93
N VAL A 111 -2.07 2.93 8.38
CA VAL A 111 -1.44 2.50 7.13
C VAL A 111 -2.37 2.86 5.99
N VAL A 112 -1.86 3.65 5.06
CA VAL A 112 -2.62 4.14 3.90
C VAL A 112 -2.08 3.51 2.64
N ASP A 113 -2.99 2.99 1.83
CA ASP A 113 -2.73 2.41 0.51
C ASP A 113 -3.56 3.21 -0.51
N SER A 114 -2.87 3.97 -1.35
CA SER A 114 -3.45 4.92 -2.29
C SER A 114 -3.95 4.20 -3.54
N LYS A 115 -5.17 4.52 -3.96
CA LYS A 115 -5.87 3.83 -5.04
C LYS A 115 -6.36 4.81 -6.09
N THR A 116 -5.97 4.62 -7.35
CA THR A 116 -6.55 5.35 -8.50
C THR A 116 -7.86 4.75 -9.05
N PRO A 117 -8.20 3.46 -8.84
CA PRO A 117 -9.51 2.94 -9.24
C PRO A 117 -10.66 3.59 -8.44
N ALA A 118 -11.79 3.80 -9.13
CA ALA A 118 -13.01 4.32 -8.52
C ALA A 118 -13.87 3.24 -7.82
N ILE A 119 -13.49 1.96 -7.95
CA ILE A 119 -14.21 0.82 -7.37
C ILE A 119 -13.24 0.04 -6.49
N GLU A 120 -13.70 -0.32 -5.30
CA GLU A 120 -13.00 -1.18 -4.36
C GLU A 120 -12.86 -2.60 -4.91
N ALA A 121 -11.64 -3.15 -4.87
CA ALA A 121 -11.41 -4.55 -5.25
C ALA A 121 -11.53 -5.47 -4.03
N PRO A 122 -11.99 -6.73 -4.21
CA PRO A 122 -12.15 -7.69 -3.12
C PRO A 122 -10.87 -7.95 -2.31
N THR A 123 -9.69 -7.77 -2.92
CA THR A 123 -8.39 -8.05 -2.31
C THR A 123 -7.85 -6.93 -1.43
N TRP A 124 -8.47 -5.73 -1.42
CA TRP A 124 -7.92 -4.56 -0.71
C TRP A 124 -7.83 -4.77 0.79
N LYS A 125 -8.85 -5.38 1.40
CA LYS A 125 -8.87 -5.69 2.84
C LYS A 125 -7.69 -6.58 3.26
N SER A 126 -7.51 -7.70 2.55
CA SER A 126 -6.41 -8.62 2.80
C SER A 126 -5.05 -7.96 2.54
N GLN A 127 -4.92 -7.17 1.47
CA GLN A 127 -3.68 -6.43 1.16
C GLN A 127 -3.31 -5.48 2.30
N ILE A 128 -4.26 -4.64 2.73
CA ILE A 128 -4.03 -3.65 3.78
C ILE A 128 -3.75 -4.32 5.12
N SER A 129 -4.43 -5.41 5.47
CA SER A 129 -4.14 -6.14 6.71
C SER A 129 -2.69 -6.69 6.74
N ALA A 130 -2.17 -7.15 5.61
CA ALA A 130 -0.78 -7.61 5.49
C ALA A 130 0.21 -6.45 5.61
N TYR A 131 -0.12 -5.28 5.06
CA TYR A 131 0.67 -4.06 5.24
C TYR A 131 0.63 -3.55 6.68
N CYS A 132 -0.50 -3.64 7.38
CA CYS A 132 -0.57 -3.35 8.81
C CYS A 132 0.37 -4.25 9.62
N GLU A 133 0.42 -5.56 9.36
CA GLU A 133 1.36 -6.46 10.04
C GLU A 133 2.83 -6.14 9.75
N LEU A 134 3.17 -5.79 8.50
CA LEU A 134 4.50 -5.32 8.14
C LEU A 134 4.87 -4.02 8.89
N ALA A 135 3.97 -3.04 8.90
CA ALA A 135 4.18 -1.75 9.53
C ALA A 135 4.32 -1.85 11.05
N LYS A 136 3.50 -2.67 11.73
CA LYS A 136 3.57 -2.88 13.19
C LYS A 136 4.99 -3.25 13.63
N VAL A 137 5.60 -4.22 12.94
CA VAL A 137 6.96 -4.70 13.26
C VAL A 137 8.00 -3.59 13.08
N GLU A 138 7.87 -2.79 12.02
CA GLU A 138 8.79 -1.68 11.76
C GLU A 138 8.63 -0.54 12.77
N LEU A 139 7.38 -0.17 13.08
CA LEU A 139 7.08 0.91 14.01
C LEU A 139 7.50 0.58 15.45
N MET A 140 7.31 -0.67 15.90
CA MET A 140 7.80 -1.08 17.21
C MET A 140 9.31 -0.84 17.36
N LYS A 141 10.08 -1.14 16.32
CA LYS A 141 11.54 -0.88 16.31
C LYS A 141 11.84 0.62 16.27
N LYS A 142 11.20 1.35 15.37
CA LYS A 142 11.47 2.78 15.15
C LYS A 142 11.09 3.65 16.35
N LEU A 143 9.98 3.33 17.00
CA LEU A 143 9.41 4.09 18.11
C LEU A 143 9.75 3.47 19.48
N SER A 144 10.56 2.42 19.52
CA SER A 144 10.92 1.68 20.76
C SER A 144 9.69 1.30 21.60
N LEU A 145 8.61 0.88 20.94
CA LEU A 145 7.36 0.52 21.62
C LEU A 145 7.49 -0.85 22.28
N MET A 146 7.08 -0.92 23.54
CA MET A 146 6.99 -2.17 24.30
C MET A 146 5.78 -3.02 23.88
N GLU A 147 4.76 -2.39 23.31
CA GLU A 147 3.51 -3.02 22.89
C GLU A 147 3.24 -2.80 21.40
N ARG A 148 2.47 -3.71 20.80
CA ARG A 148 2.08 -3.58 19.39
C ARG A 148 1.15 -2.37 19.23
N PRO A 149 1.47 -1.42 18.35
CA PRO A 149 0.60 -0.28 18.13
C PRO A 149 -0.72 -0.73 17.49
N MET A 150 -1.81 -0.07 17.90
CA MET A 150 -3.10 -0.21 17.22
C MET A 150 -3.02 0.55 15.90
N LEU A 151 -3.02 -0.19 14.79
CA LEU A 151 -3.02 0.36 13.43
C LEU A 151 -4.37 0.16 12.79
N GLU A 152 -4.92 1.23 12.25
CA GLU A 152 -6.00 1.15 11.26
C GLU A 152 -5.39 1.03 9.86
N GLY A 153 -6.15 0.41 8.95
CA GLY A 153 -5.85 0.39 7.53
C GLY A 153 -6.78 1.32 6.78
N MET A 154 -6.29 1.97 5.72
CA MET A 154 -7.12 2.81 4.86
C MET A 154 -6.76 2.62 3.40
N ALA A 155 -7.75 2.30 2.56
CA ALA A 155 -7.63 2.52 1.13
C ALA A 155 -8.02 3.97 0.85
N LEU A 156 -7.09 4.77 0.33
CA LEU A 156 -7.34 6.17 -0.03
C LEU A 156 -7.61 6.25 -1.53
N MET A 157 -8.88 6.32 -1.89
CA MET A 157 -9.30 6.41 -3.29
C MET A 157 -9.15 7.85 -3.78
N LEU A 158 -8.18 8.05 -4.67
CA LEU A 158 -7.85 9.33 -5.26
C LEU A 158 -8.82 9.67 -6.39
N ASN A 159 -9.21 10.94 -6.48
CA ASN A 159 -10.12 11.41 -7.51
C ASN A 159 -9.35 11.96 -8.72
N LYS A 160 -9.70 11.51 -9.93
CA LYS A 160 -9.06 11.91 -11.19
C LYS A 160 -9.18 13.40 -11.48
N GLU A 161 -10.23 14.05 -11.02
CA GLU A 161 -10.50 15.47 -11.26
C GLU A 161 -9.95 16.38 -10.16
N GLY A 162 -9.19 15.86 -9.19
CA GLY A 162 -8.63 16.67 -8.10
C GLY A 162 -9.61 16.97 -6.97
N LYS A 163 -10.78 16.32 -6.94
CA LYS A 163 -11.72 16.45 -5.83
C LYS A 163 -11.22 15.69 -4.59
N ALA A 164 -11.95 15.84 -3.49
CA ALA A 164 -11.63 15.16 -2.23
C ALA A 164 -11.45 13.65 -2.44
N ALA A 165 -10.37 13.11 -1.88
CA ALA A 165 -10.14 11.67 -1.83
C ALA A 165 -11.17 11.00 -0.90
N LYS A 166 -11.53 9.75 -1.21
CA LYS A 166 -12.42 8.94 -0.37
C LYS A 166 -11.58 7.92 0.40
N GLY A 167 -11.53 8.07 1.73
CA GLY A 167 -10.95 7.06 2.61
C GLY A 167 -11.94 5.94 2.91
N ILE A 168 -11.57 4.70 2.59
CA ILE A 168 -12.25 3.50 3.09
C ILE A 168 -11.40 2.96 4.23
N VAL A 169 -11.90 3.10 5.46
CA VAL A 169 -11.21 2.63 6.66
C VAL A 169 -11.55 1.17 6.89
N TYR A 170 -10.51 0.36 7.05
CA TYR A 170 -10.59 -1.02 7.50
C TYR A 170 -10.05 -1.09 8.92
N GLN A 171 -10.90 -1.49 9.85
CA GLN A 171 -10.42 -1.93 11.15
C GLN A 171 -9.64 -3.23 10.94
N TYR A 172 -8.41 -3.29 11.44
CA TYR A 172 -7.64 -4.53 11.37
C TYR A 172 -8.43 -5.65 12.06
N GLN A 173 -8.81 -6.67 11.29
CA GLN A 173 -9.38 -7.91 11.83
C GLN A 173 -8.42 -9.06 11.57
N ALA A 174 -8.28 -9.95 12.57
CA ALA A 174 -7.43 -11.13 12.45
C ALA A 174 -7.82 -11.99 11.23
N ASP A 175 -9.12 -11.99 10.88
CA ASP A 175 -9.66 -12.75 9.76
C ASP A 175 -9.16 -12.25 8.40
N ASP A 176 -9.01 -10.92 8.21
CA ASP A 176 -8.48 -10.35 6.96
C ASP A 176 -7.02 -10.76 6.73
N PHE A 177 -6.23 -10.75 7.81
CA PHE A 177 -4.84 -11.19 7.75
C PHE A 177 -4.72 -12.71 7.58
N ALA A 178 -5.60 -13.49 8.21
CA ALA A 178 -5.69 -14.93 8.01
C ALA A 178 -6.06 -15.28 6.56
N ALA A 179 -6.95 -14.50 5.92
CA ALA A 179 -7.26 -14.63 4.51
C ALA A 179 -6.02 -14.37 3.63
N PHE A 180 -5.25 -13.31 3.93
CA PHE A 180 -3.97 -13.06 3.25
C PHE A 180 -2.99 -14.23 3.41
N LEU A 181 -2.79 -14.74 4.63
CA LEU A 181 -1.89 -15.88 4.86
C LEU A 181 -2.35 -17.14 4.12
N SER A 182 -3.66 -17.37 4.02
CA SER A 182 -4.22 -18.45 3.22
C SER A 182 -3.91 -18.29 1.74
N ALA A 183 -4.08 -17.08 1.20
CA ALA A 183 -3.70 -16.76 -0.18
C ALA A 183 -2.19 -16.98 -0.43
N LEU A 184 -1.33 -16.49 0.47
CA LEU A 184 0.12 -16.65 0.41
C LEU A 184 0.53 -18.14 0.40
N ASN A 185 -0.05 -18.95 1.28
CA ASN A 185 0.26 -20.37 1.36
C ASN A 185 -0.23 -21.11 0.12
N SER A 186 -1.41 -20.79 -0.39
CA SER A 186 -1.91 -21.34 -1.66
C SER A 186 -1.00 -20.98 -2.83
N TYR A 187 -0.54 -19.72 -2.91
CA TYR A 187 0.39 -19.29 -3.95
C TYR A 187 1.68 -20.12 -3.91
N ARG A 188 2.26 -20.29 -2.72
CA ARG A 188 3.49 -21.07 -2.51
C ARG A 188 3.33 -22.55 -2.86
N TYR A 189 2.16 -23.13 -2.65
CA TYR A 189 1.94 -24.56 -2.89
C TYR A 189 1.58 -24.87 -4.34
N PHE A 190 0.79 -24.00 -4.98
CA PHE A 190 0.21 -24.29 -6.30
C PHE A 190 0.88 -23.55 -7.45
N ILE A 191 1.64 -22.47 -7.20
CA ILE A 191 2.17 -21.59 -8.26
C ILE A 191 3.71 -21.56 -8.27
N LEU A 192 4.35 -21.65 -7.10
CA LEU A 192 5.80 -21.87 -6.98
C LEU A 192 6.15 -23.35 -7.06
#